data_AF-A0A9W7H5P3-F1
#
_entry.id   AF-A0A9W7H5P3-F1
#
_cell.length_a   1.000
_cell.length_b   1.000
_cell.length_c   1.000
_cell.angle_alpha   90.00
_cell.angle_beta   90.00
_cell.angle_gamma   90.00
#
_symmetry.space_group_name_H-M   'P 1'
#
loop_
_entity.id
_entity.type
_entity.pdbx_description
1 polymer ?
#
loop_
_entity_poly.entity_id
_entity_poly.type
_entity_poly.pdbx_seq_one_letter_code
_entity_poly.pdbx_strand_id
1 'polypeptide(L)'
;MDQIQMIRDPKQQIEMVGVPEEHLAGHAFHLFHLTSPDQTVSFEFQHNVCGRSMYAEGTVDAVLFLAKKVKSKADKRIYNMIDVLREANVR
;
A
#
# COMPACT_ATOMS: atom_id res chain seq x y z
N MET A 1 3.21 18.42 -8.77
CA MET A 1 4.04 17.26 -8.39
C MET A 1 5.42 17.68 -7.89
N ASP A 2 5.76 18.96 -8.02
CA ASP A 2 7.15 19.43 -8.01
C ASP A 2 7.79 19.45 -6.61
N GLN A 3 7.01 19.20 -5.56
CA GLN A 3 7.48 19.14 -4.17
C GLN A 3 7.75 17.70 -3.67
N ILE A 4 7.41 16.69 -4.47
CA ILE A 4 7.64 15.28 -4.09
C ILE A 4 9.12 14.96 -4.30
N GLN A 5 9.77 14.48 -3.25
CA GLN A 5 11.15 14.01 -3.33
C GLN A 5 11.19 12.55 -3.79
N MET A 6 11.61 12.33 -5.04
CA MET A 6 11.83 10.99 -5.57
C MET A 6 13.26 10.53 -5.28
N ILE A 7 13.41 9.60 -4.35
CA ILE A 7 14.73 9.04 -4.00
C ILE A 7 15.02 7.89 -4.97
N ARG A 8 16.01 8.10 -5.84
CA ARG A 8 16.37 7.18 -6.93
C ARG A 8 17.75 6.54 -6.78
N ASP A 9 18.65 7.16 -6.02
CA ASP A 9 19.96 6.59 -5.75
C ASP A 9 19.81 5.34 -4.87
N PRO A 10 20.24 4.15 -5.32
CA PRO A 10 20.14 2.91 -4.55
C PRO A 10 20.80 3.00 -3.16
N LYS A 11 21.90 3.75 -3.03
CA LYS A 11 22.55 3.93 -1.72
C LYS A 11 21.65 4.69 -0.76
N GLN A 12 21.04 5.79 -1.21
CA GLN A 12 20.07 6.54 -0.41
C GLN A 12 18.80 5.73 -0.12
N GLN A 13 18.34 4.89 -1.05
CA GLN A 13 17.22 3.99 -0.82
C GLN A 13 17.51 3.00 0.32
N ILE A 14 18.72 2.45 0.40
CA ILE A 14 19.12 1.57 1.51
C ILE A 14 19.31 2.37 2.80
N GLU A 15 20.20 3.36 2.78
CA GLU A 15 20.72 4.01 4.00
C GLU A 15 19.71 4.98 4.64
N MET A 16 18.92 5.69 3.83
CA MET A 16 18.01 6.74 4.31
C MET A 16 16.56 6.26 4.36
N VAL A 17 16.10 5.53 3.33
CA VAL A 17 14.71 5.06 3.25
C VAL A 17 14.51 3.72 3.96
N GLY A 18 15.58 2.94 4.16
CA GLY A 18 15.53 1.64 4.81
C GLY A 18 15.03 0.51 3.90
N VAL A 19 15.21 0.62 2.60
CA VAL A 19 14.85 -0.45 1.64
C VAL A 19 15.87 -1.59 1.76
N PRO A 20 15.44 -2.84 2.00
CA PRO A 20 16.34 -4.00 1.97
C PRO A 20 17.00 -4.16 0.58
N GLU A 21 18.29 -4.50 0.55
CA GLU A 21 19.06 -4.60 -0.70
C GLU A 21 18.42 -5.56 -1.72
N GLU A 22 17.90 -6.69 -1.25
CA GLU A 22 17.19 -7.70 -2.07
C GLU A 22 15.90 -7.17 -2.75
N HIS A 23 15.35 -6.05 -2.27
CA HIS A 23 14.11 -5.45 -2.75
C HIS A 23 14.32 -4.14 -3.52
N LEU A 24 15.57 -3.71 -3.78
CA LEU A 24 15.85 -2.50 -4.56
C LEU A 24 15.17 -2.49 -5.93
N ALA A 25 15.14 -3.63 -6.61
CA ALA A 25 14.51 -3.77 -7.92
C ALA A 25 12.97 -3.88 -7.86
N GLY A 26 12.36 -3.94 -6.67
CA GLY A 26 10.93 -4.14 -6.50
C GLY A 26 10.45 -3.79 -5.10
N HIS A 27 10.22 -2.50 -4.86
CA HIS A 27 9.65 -1.96 -3.63
C HIS A 27 8.79 -0.72 -3.92
N ALA A 28 7.99 -0.33 -2.93
CA ALA A 28 7.27 0.94 -2.92
C ALA A 28 7.23 1.49 -1.49
N PHE A 29 8.02 2.53 -1.22
CA PHE A 29 8.12 3.19 0.07
C PHE A 29 7.64 4.62 -0.08
N HIS A 30 6.78 5.07 0.84
CA HIS A 30 6.28 6.43 0.88
C HIS A 30 6.31 6.94 2.31
N LEU A 31 6.77 8.17 2.48
CA LEU A 31 6.79 8.88 3.76
C LEU A 31 6.08 10.22 3.56
N PHE A 32 5.16 10.52 4.47
CA PHE A 32 4.49 11.81 4.55
C PHE A 32 4.83 12.42 5.90
N HIS A 33 5.50 13.56 5.88
CA HIS A 33 5.90 14.29 7.08
C HIS A 33 5.19 15.63 7.14
N LEU A 34 4.49 15.89 8.25
CA LEU A 34 3.82 17.15 8.52
C LEU A 34 4.40 17.74 9.81
N THR A 35 4.75 19.02 9.78
CA THR A 35 5.29 19.73 10.95
C THR A 35 4.48 21.01 11.17
N SER A 36 4.14 21.30 12.43
CA SER A 36 3.45 22.54 12.80
C SER A 36 4.34 23.77 12.54
N PRO A 37 3.76 24.96 12.30
CA PRO A 37 4.55 26.17 12.01
C PRO A 37 5.55 26.55 13.12
N ASP A 38 5.22 26.27 14.38
CA ASP A 38 6.08 26.50 15.55
C ASP A 38 7.09 25.37 15.80
N GLN A 39 7.09 24.34 14.95
CA GLN A 39 7.98 23.17 14.98
C GLN A 39 7.86 22.29 16.23
N THR A 40 6.78 22.42 17.01
CA THR A 40 6.59 21.65 18.24
C THR A 40 5.85 20.33 18.03
N VAL A 41 5.16 20.17 16.90
CA VAL A 41 4.37 18.96 16.57
C VAL A 41 4.78 18.40 15.22
N SER A 42 5.00 17.09 15.18
CA SER A 42 5.33 16.33 13.97
C SER A 42 4.38 15.14 13.82
N PHE A 43 3.90 14.91 12.60
CA PHE A 43 3.20 13.69 12.20
C PHE A 43 3.93 13.02 11.05
N GLU A 44 4.08 11.71 11.15
CA GLU A 44 4.68 10.88 10.11
C GLU A 44 3.76 9.73 9.75
N PHE A 45 3.54 9.54 8.46
CA PHE A 45 2.81 8.40 7.92
C PHE A 45 3.71 7.69 6.93
N GLN A 46 3.83 6.37 7.09
CA GLN A 46 4.67 5.55 6.24
C GLN A 46 3.92 4.29 5.80
N HIS A 47 4.12 3.90 4.55
CA HIS A 47 3.73 2.58 4.07
C HIS A 47 4.80 2.05 3.11
N ASN A 48 5.32 0.88 3.45
CA ASN A 48 6.46 0.26 2.80
C ASN A 48 6.06 -1.13 2.30
N VAL A 49 6.26 -1.35 1.02
CA VAL A 49 5.99 -2.63 0.37
C VAL A 49 7.29 -3.17 -0.19
N CYS A 50 7.65 -4.37 0.23
CA CYS A 50 8.74 -5.15 -0.32
C CYS A 50 8.18 -6.22 -1.28
N GLY A 51 8.69 -6.25 -2.51
CA GLY A 51 8.28 -7.22 -3.50
C GLY A 51 6.80 -7.09 -3.89
N ARG A 52 6.12 -8.25 -3.99
CA ARG A 52 4.78 -8.34 -4.60
C ARG A 52 3.72 -9.01 -3.72
N SER A 53 4.10 -9.45 -2.52
CA SER A 53 3.25 -10.27 -1.66
C SER A 53 1.90 -9.60 -1.36
N MET A 54 1.90 -8.32 -0.95
CA MET A 54 0.68 -7.59 -0.64
C MET A 54 -0.34 -7.56 -1.79
N TYR A 55 0.14 -7.49 -3.04
CA TYR A 55 -0.73 -7.51 -4.21
C TYR A 55 -1.29 -8.90 -4.50
N ALA A 56 -0.48 -9.94 -4.30
CA ALA A 56 -0.92 -11.33 -4.43
C ALA A 56 -1.98 -11.67 -3.39
N GLU A 57 -1.74 -11.36 -2.12
CA GLU A 57 -2.67 -11.59 -1.01
C GLU A 57 -3.99 -10.82 -1.21
N GLY A 58 -3.92 -9.54 -1.57
CA GLY A 58 -5.12 -8.75 -1.87
C GLY A 58 -5.90 -9.28 -3.09
N THR A 59 -5.23 -9.91 -4.05
CA THR A 59 -5.90 -10.58 -5.18
C THR A 59 -6.63 -11.84 -4.71
N VAL A 60 -6.04 -12.65 -3.83
CA VAL A 60 -6.70 -13.81 -3.23
C VAL A 60 -7.96 -13.37 -2.49
N ASP A 61 -7.88 -12.31 -1.68
CA ASP A 61 -9.03 -11.78 -0.94
C ASP A 61 -10.14 -11.29 -1.89
N ALA A 62 -9.78 -10.62 -2.99
CA ALA A 62 -10.73 -10.18 -4.00
C ALA A 62 -11.42 -11.36 -4.71
N VAL A 63 -10.70 -12.45 -4.99
CA VAL A 63 -11.27 -13.68 -5.56
C VAL A 63 -12.26 -14.33 -4.60
N LEU A 64 -11.91 -14.46 -3.31
CA LEU A 64 -12.79 -15.01 -2.27
C LEU A 64 -14.05 -14.15 -2.09
N PHE A 65 -13.88 -12.83 -2.06
CA PHE A 65 -14.98 -11.87 -2.04
C PHE A 65 -15.91 -12.09 -3.25
N LEU A 66 -15.36 -12.14 -4.46
CA LEU A 66 -16.16 -12.24 -5.68
C LEU A 66 -16.90 -13.60 -5.75
N ALA A 67 -16.24 -14.68 -5.35
CA ALA A 67 -16.85 -16.01 -5.26
C ALA A 67 -18.08 -16.00 -4.33
N LYS A 68 -18.00 -15.31 -3.18
CA LYS A 68 -19.13 -15.12 -2.27
C LYS A 68 -20.28 -14.34 -2.93
N LYS A 69 -19.98 -13.26 -3.66
CA LYS A 69 -21.00 -12.46 -4.37
C LYS A 69 -21.72 -13.24 -5.47
N VAL A 70 -20.98 -14.09 -6.19
CA VAL A 70 -21.56 -14.99 -7.19
C VAL A 70 -22.46 -16.02 -6.52
N LYS A 71 -21.98 -16.68 -5.45
CA LYS A 71 -22.76 -17.68 -4.70
C LYS A 71 -24.06 -17.10 -4.11
N SER A 72 -24.00 -15.86 -3.63
CA SER A 72 -25.17 -15.15 -3.09
C SER A 72 -26.07 -14.53 -4.15
N LYS A 73 -25.75 -14.69 -5.45
CA LYS A 73 -26.45 -14.07 -6.58
C LYS A 73 -26.66 -12.56 -6.41
N ALA A 74 -25.68 -11.84 -5.82
CA ALA A 74 -25.81 -10.41 -5.55
C ALA A 74 -26.13 -9.61 -6.82
N ASP A 75 -26.96 -8.57 -6.75
CA ASP A 75 -27.36 -7.83 -7.96
C ASP A 75 -26.23 -6.99 -8.57
N LYS A 76 -25.35 -6.42 -7.73
CA LYS A 76 -24.16 -5.69 -8.17
C LYS A 76 -23.19 -6.65 -8.87
N ARG A 77 -22.58 -6.21 -9.99
CA ARG A 77 -21.70 -7.04 -10.84
C ARG A 77 -20.26 -6.57 -10.92
N ILE A 78 -20.03 -5.27 -10.80
CA ILE A 78 -18.69 -4.67 -10.89
C ILE A 78 -18.32 -4.14 -9.50
N TYR A 79 -17.15 -4.56 -9.02
CA TYR A 79 -16.65 -4.26 -7.68
C TYR A 79 -15.23 -3.70 -7.74
N ASN A 80 -14.81 -3.03 -6.67
CA ASN A 80 -13.44 -2.53 -6.49
C ASN A 80 -12.88 -2.94 -5.11
N MET A 81 -11.64 -2.55 -4.82
CA MET A 81 -10.99 -2.93 -3.56
C MET A 81 -11.63 -2.29 -2.31
N ILE A 82 -12.36 -1.18 -2.43
CA ILE A 82 -13.13 -0.61 -1.32
C ILE A 82 -14.32 -1.52 -0.98
N ASP A 83 -14.97 -2.11 -1.99
CA ASP A 83 -16.02 -3.11 -1.76
C ASP A 83 -15.47 -4.34 -1.03
N VAL A 84 -14.28 -4.81 -1.43
CA VAL A 84 -13.59 -5.94 -0.78
C VAL A 84 -13.26 -5.61 0.68
N LEU A 85 -12.67 -4.44 0.95
CA LEU A 85 -12.28 -4.01 2.31
C LEU A 85 -13.46 -3.84 3.26
N ARG A 86 -14.61 -3.34 2.76
CA ARG A 86 -15.82 -3.16 3.58
C ARG A 86 -16.42 -4.45 4.09
N GLU A 87 -16.08 -5.58 3.48
CA GLU A 87 -16.59 -6.89 3.88
C GLU A 87 -15.69 -7.61 4.91
N ALA A 88 -14.70 -6.91 5.47
CA ALA A 88 -13.86 -7.24 6.64
C ALA A 88 -13.52 -8.74 6.83
N ASN A 89 -12.23 -9.09 6.67
CA ASN A 89 -11.68 -10.45 6.84
C ASN A 89 -12.48 -11.54 6.11
N VAL A 90 -12.21 -11.69 4.82
CA VAL A 90 -12.63 -12.88 4.05
C VAL A 90 -11.68 -14.07 4.31
N ARG A 91 -10.99 -14.06 5.46
CA ARG A 91 -10.13 -15.12 5.98
C ARG A 91 -10.53 -15.47 7.40
#